data_AF-A0A2L2TP55-F1
#
_entry.id   AF-A0A2L2TP55-F1
#
_cell.length_a   1.000
_cell.length_b   1.000
_cell.length_c   1.000
_cell.angle_alpha   90.00
_cell.angle_beta   90.00
_cell.angle_gamma   90.00
#
_symmetry.space_group_name_H-M   'P 1'
#
loop_
_entity.id
_entity.type
_entity.pdbx_description
1 polymer ?
#
loop_
_entity_poly.entity_id
_entity_poly.type
_entity_poly.pdbx_seq_one_letter_code
_entity_poly.pdbx_strand_id
1 'polypeptide(L)'
;MYPLATFTSLIAIAGAVNATLEPAKSNTKDQYPKSPSCSPSKTSNAIQAAECAYNTRVSGKQTFAIFKVDHQYDKNNGAPYGTCEAYECDAPTSGDMTADQDYWTFFWK
;
A
#
# COMPACT_ATOMS: atom_id res chain seq x y z
N MET A 1 -44.26 -32.68 0.31
CA MET A 1 -44.09 -31.55 1.25
C MET A 1 -42.67 -31.56 1.78
N TYR A 2 -41.81 -30.71 1.24
CA TYR A 2 -40.71 -29.95 1.85
C TYR A 2 -40.25 -29.00 0.73
N PRO A 3 -40.20 -27.68 0.96
CA PRO A 3 -40.25 -26.71 -0.11
C PRO A 3 -38.91 -26.66 -0.85
N LEU A 4 -38.98 -26.52 -2.18
CA LEU A 4 -37.85 -26.19 -3.06
C LEU A 4 -37.49 -24.71 -2.83
N ALA A 5 -37.09 -24.40 -1.60
CA ALA A 5 -36.77 -23.07 -1.15
C ALA A 5 -35.34 -22.72 -1.61
N THR A 6 -35.29 -21.77 -2.54
CA THR A 6 -34.27 -20.72 -2.58
C THR A 6 -32.82 -21.20 -2.71
N PHE A 7 -32.42 -21.51 -3.95
CA PHE A 7 -31.04 -21.27 -4.38
C PHE A 7 -30.84 -19.75 -4.54
N THR A 8 -30.77 -19.07 -3.40
CA THR A 8 -30.48 -17.64 -3.32
C THR A 8 -29.05 -17.42 -3.80
N SER A 9 -28.92 -16.67 -4.88
CA SER A 9 -27.70 -16.25 -5.53
C SER A 9 -26.71 -15.64 -4.54
N LEU A 10 -25.55 -16.28 -4.35
CA LEU A 10 -24.37 -15.67 -3.73
C LEU A 10 -23.47 -15.13 -4.84
N ILE A 11 -23.86 -13.98 -5.41
CA ILE A 11 -22.92 -13.15 -6.18
C ILE A 11 -22.03 -12.47 -5.13
N ALA A 12 -20.86 -13.06 -4.89
CA ALA A 12 -19.83 -12.43 -4.08
C ALA A 12 -19.46 -11.09 -4.74
N ILE A 13 -19.81 -9.99 -4.09
CA ILE A 13 -19.33 -8.66 -4.45
C ILE A 13 -17.81 -8.70 -4.24
N ALA A 14 -17.05 -8.83 -5.33
CA ALA A 14 -15.63 -8.52 -5.33
C ALA A 14 -15.53 -7.02 -5.02
N GLY A 15 -15.40 -6.70 -3.73
CA GLY A 15 -15.21 -5.34 -3.26
C GLY A 15 -14.02 -4.75 -4.00
N ALA A 16 -14.26 -3.64 -4.69
CA ALA A 16 -13.30 -2.96 -5.53
C ALA A 16 -12.03 -2.64 -4.72
N VAL A 17 -10.98 -3.43 -4.91
CA VAL A 17 -9.63 -2.92 -4.74
C VAL A 17 -9.44 -1.91 -5.87
N ASN A 18 -9.67 -0.63 -5.59
CA ASN A 18 -9.27 0.47 -6.48
C ASN A 18 -7.73 0.63 -6.45
N ALA A 19 -7.03 -0.47 -6.58
CA ALA A 19 -5.61 -0.52 -6.78
C ALA A 19 -5.39 -0.53 -8.29
N THR A 20 -5.01 0.61 -8.87
CA THR A 20 -4.66 0.62 -10.29
C THR A 20 -3.27 0.02 -10.41
N LEU A 21 -3.11 -0.95 -11.31
CA LEU A 21 -1.85 -1.66 -11.54
C LEU A 21 -0.90 -0.72 -12.31
N GLU A 22 -0.23 0.14 -11.55
CA GLU A 22 0.69 1.16 -12.01
C GLU A 22 1.91 1.11 -11.09
N PRO A 23 3.04 0.52 -11.53
CA PRO A 23 4.21 0.35 -10.68
C PRO A 23 4.93 1.66 -10.37
N ALA A 24 5.56 1.72 -9.19
CA ALA A 24 6.49 2.77 -8.82
C ALA A 24 7.65 2.84 -9.81
N LYS A 25 8.09 4.07 -10.11
CA LYS A 25 9.24 4.32 -11.00
C LYS A 25 10.57 4.10 -10.29
N SER A 26 10.61 4.42 -9.01
CA SER A 26 11.80 4.28 -8.17
C SER A 26 11.40 4.08 -6.72
N ASN A 27 12.41 3.78 -5.91
CA ASN A 27 12.22 3.56 -4.49
C ASN A 27 13.51 3.88 -3.72
N THR A 28 13.35 4.08 -2.43
CA THR A 28 14.44 4.23 -1.47
C THR A 28 14.16 3.31 -0.29
N LYS A 29 14.90 2.20 -0.23
CA LYS A 29 14.85 1.26 0.89
C LYS A 29 15.58 1.83 2.10
N ASP A 30 15.16 1.42 3.29
CA ASP A 30 15.76 1.76 4.58
C ASP A 30 15.69 3.27 4.89
N GLN A 31 14.73 3.98 4.30
CA GLN A 31 14.50 5.41 4.51
C GLN A 31 13.03 5.81 4.34
N TYR A 32 12.62 6.86 5.06
CA TYR A 32 11.30 7.48 4.95
C TYR A 32 11.30 8.99 5.25
N PRO A 33 10.35 9.77 4.71
CA PRO A 33 10.13 11.15 5.13
C PRO A 33 9.40 11.18 6.48
N LYS A 34 10.08 11.62 7.56
CA LYS A 34 9.49 11.62 8.90
C LYS A 34 8.28 12.55 9.06
N SER A 35 8.24 13.61 8.27
CA SER A 35 7.17 14.60 8.28
C SER A 35 6.72 14.93 6.86
N PRO A 36 5.92 14.06 6.22
CA PRO A 36 5.33 14.37 4.92
C PRO A 36 4.51 15.67 4.98
N SER A 37 4.44 16.40 3.86
CA SER A 37 3.72 17.68 3.78
C SER A 37 2.19 17.54 3.88
N CYS A 38 1.67 16.32 3.80
CA CYS A 38 0.26 15.99 3.94
C CYS A 38 0.05 14.68 4.71
N SER A 39 -1.16 14.47 5.19
CA SER A 39 -1.58 13.16 5.72
C SER A 39 -1.77 12.15 4.59
N PRO A 40 -1.65 10.84 4.88
CA PRO A 40 -1.89 9.81 3.87
C PRO A 40 -3.34 9.84 3.38
N SER A 41 -3.52 9.81 2.05
CA SER A 41 -4.83 9.68 1.42
C SER A 41 -5.41 8.27 1.58
N LYS A 42 -4.54 7.26 1.67
CA LYS A 42 -4.94 5.86 1.87
C LYS A 42 -3.92 5.11 2.71
N THR A 43 -4.39 4.39 3.72
CA THR A 43 -3.60 3.42 4.48
C THR A 43 -4.09 2.00 4.19
N SER A 44 -3.15 1.08 3.93
CA SER A 44 -3.39 -0.36 3.73
C SER A 44 -2.51 -1.14 4.68
N ASN A 45 -3.06 -2.10 5.42
CA ASN A 45 -2.34 -2.87 6.43
C ASN A 45 -2.19 -4.34 6.00
N ALA A 46 -1.18 -5.02 6.56
CA ALA A 46 -0.92 -6.44 6.35
C ALA A 46 -0.78 -6.82 4.86
N ILE A 47 -0.14 -5.95 4.08
CA ILE A 47 0.15 -6.19 2.67
C ILE A 47 1.65 -6.36 2.45
N GLN A 48 2.04 -6.92 1.31
CA GLN A 48 3.44 -7.03 0.95
C GLN A 48 4.00 -5.68 0.47
N ALA A 49 5.29 -5.44 0.71
CA ALA A 49 5.99 -4.28 0.15
C ALA A 49 5.85 -4.21 -1.38
N ALA A 50 5.89 -5.37 -2.05
CA ALA A 50 5.65 -5.46 -3.49
C ALA A 50 4.25 -4.97 -3.89
N GLU A 51 3.21 -5.28 -3.11
CA GLU A 51 1.87 -4.77 -3.37
C GLU A 51 1.79 -3.26 -3.16
N CYS A 52 2.54 -2.70 -2.19
CA CYS A 52 2.68 -1.26 -2.01
C CYS A 52 3.38 -0.60 -3.22
N ALA A 53 4.36 -1.28 -3.82
CA ALA A 53 5.17 -0.77 -4.92
C ALA A 53 4.54 -0.91 -6.31
N TYR A 54 3.73 -1.94 -6.55
CA TYR A 54 3.19 -2.23 -7.90
C TYR A 54 1.83 -1.59 -8.18
N ASN A 55 1.16 -1.09 -7.15
CA ASN A 55 -0.19 -0.57 -7.25
C ASN A 55 -0.26 0.87 -6.73
N THR A 56 -0.96 1.74 -7.46
CA THR A 56 -1.48 2.98 -6.85
C THR A 56 -2.68 2.64 -5.97
N ARG A 57 -2.84 3.34 -4.85
CA ARG A 57 -3.87 3.04 -3.82
C ARG A 57 -4.92 4.14 -3.67
N VAL A 58 -4.70 5.26 -4.34
CA VAL A 58 -5.55 6.44 -4.33
C VAL A 58 -6.24 6.57 -5.68
N SER A 59 -7.41 7.19 -5.71
CA SER A 59 -8.14 7.45 -6.96
C SER A 59 -7.59 8.65 -7.74
N GLY A 60 -6.89 9.57 -7.08
CA GLY A 60 -6.20 10.66 -7.74
C GLY A 60 -4.76 10.31 -8.07
N LYS A 61 -3.88 11.32 -8.07
CA LYS A 61 -2.50 11.16 -8.52
C LYS A 61 -1.59 10.79 -7.36
N GLN A 62 -1.32 9.49 -7.21
CA GLN A 62 -0.28 9.02 -6.28
C GLN A 62 1.08 9.59 -6.68
N THR A 63 1.79 10.17 -5.73
CA THR A 63 3.13 10.71 -5.92
C THR A 63 4.18 9.84 -5.25
N PHE A 64 3.90 9.40 -4.02
CA PHE A 64 4.73 8.47 -3.28
C PHE A 64 3.90 7.64 -2.31
N ALA A 65 4.52 6.58 -1.80
CA ALA A 65 3.99 5.79 -0.70
C ALA A 65 5.10 5.45 0.30
N ILE A 66 4.75 5.41 1.58
CA ILE A 66 5.64 4.98 2.66
C ILE A 66 5.17 3.60 3.11
N PHE A 67 6.06 2.63 3.07
CA PHE A 67 5.84 1.30 3.60
C PHE A 67 6.65 1.13 4.89
N LYS A 68 5.99 0.69 5.95
CA LYS A 68 6.61 0.29 7.20
C LYS A 68 6.43 -1.20 7.40
N VAL A 69 7.54 -1.92 7.57
CA VAL A 69 7.57 -3.34 7.87
C VAL A 69 6.86 -3.60 9.20
N ASP A 70 6.07 -4.65 9.24
CA ASP A 70 5.45 -5.17 10.45
C ASP A 70 6.03 -6.56 10.74
N HIS A 71 6.97 -6.59 11.68
CA HIS A 71 7.75 -7.77 12.02
C HIS A 71 6.93 -8.94 12.59
N GLN A 72 5.65 -8.74 12.90
CA GLN A 72 4.78 -9.87 13.24
C GLN A 72 4.63 -10.86 12.08
N TYR A 73 4.93 -10.44 10.84
CA TYR A 73 4.79 -11.23 9.62
C TYR A 73 6.12 -11.67 9.00
N ASP A 74 7.25 -11.54 9.70
CA ASP A 74 8.58 -11.88 9.13
C ASP A 74 8.70 -13.33 8.65
N LYS A 75 7.84 -14.22 9.16
CA LYS A 75 7.79 -15.64 8.79
C LYS A 75 6.78 -15.95 7.67
N ASN A 76 6.06 -14.95 7.16
CA ASN A 76 5.00 -15.14 6.18
C ASN A 76 5.55 -15.02 4.75
N ASN A 77 5.51 -16.12 3.99
CA ASN A 77 5.69 -16.13 2.53
C ASN A 77 6.99 -15.47 2.01
N GLY A 78 8.02 -15.32 2.85
CA GLY A 78 9.37 -14.87 2.47
C GLY A 78 9.52 -13.41 2.03
N ALA A 79 8.48 -12.60 2.14
CA ALA A 79 8.50 -11.18 1.75
C ALA A 79 8.08 -10.30 2.93
N PRO A 80 8.58 -9.04 3.01
CA PRO A 80 8.15 -8.14 4.08
C PRO A 80 6.68 -7.76 3.90
N TYR A 81 5.91 -7.94 4.97
CA TYR A 81 4.54 -7.44 5.10
C TYR A 81 4.53 -6.23 6.04
N GLY A 82 3.52 -5.39 5.90
CA GLY A 82 3.48 -4.15 6.66
C GLY A 82 2.31 -3.24 6.33
N THR A 83 2.48 -1.99 6.74
CA THR A 83 1.55 -0.89 6.48
C THR A 83 2.08 -0.03 5.35
N CYS A 84 1.24 0.23 4.35
CA CYS A 84 1.51 1.13 3.24
C CYS A 84 0.59 2.34 3.32
N GLU A 85 1.19 3.52 3.35
CA GLU A 85 0.54 4.81 3.35
C GLU A 85 0.80 5.49 2.01
N ALA A 86 -0.25 5.77 1.25
CA ALA A 86 -0.18 6.41 -0.05
C ALA A 86 -0.57 7.88 0.03
N TYR A 87 0.17 8.72 -0.70
CA TYR A 87 0.09 10.17 -0.64
C TYR A 87 -0.11 10.76 -2.03
N GLU A 88 -0.78 11.92 -2.07
CA GLU A 88 -1.06 12.69 -3.30
C GLU A 88 -0.37 14.07 -3.31
N CYS A 89 0.23 14.50 -2.19
CA CYS A 89 1.04 15.72 -2.12
C CYS A 89 2.42 15.53 -2.78
N ASP A 90 3.24 16.59 -2.90
CA ASP A 90 4.56 16.45 -3.51
C ASP A 90 5.43 15.43 -2.76
N ALA A 91 6.13 14.61 -3.54
CA ALA A 91 7.05 13.61 -3.01
C ALA A 91 8.22 14.27 -2.28
N PRO A 92 8.73 13.64 -1.21
CA PRO A 92 9.90 14.16 -0.51
C PRO A 92 11.12 14.17 -1.42
N THR A 93 12.02 15.11 -1.18
CA THR A 93 13.35 15.13 -1.79
C THR A 93 14.32 14.26 -1.00
N SER A 94 15.51 14.00 -1.55
CA SER A 94 16.56 13.24 -0.84
C SER A 94 16.96 13.88 0.50
N GLY A 95 16.85 15.21 0.63
CA GLY A 95 17.13 15.93 1.87
C GLY A 95 16.08 15.76 2.97
N ASP A 96 14.89 15.28 2.62
CA ASP A 96 13.76 15.09 3.55
C ASP A 96 13.73 13.66 4.15
N MET A 97 14.61 12.78 3.66
CA MET A 97 14.61 11.35 4.01
C MET A 97 15.39 11.09 5.30
N THR A 98 14.79 10.32 6.20
CA THR A 98 15.41 9.81 7.43
C THR A 98 15.72 8.32 7.26
N ALA A 99 16.92 7.89 7.66
CA ALA A 99 17.30 6.48 7.60
C ALA A 99 16.61 5.66 8.71
N ASP A 100 15.99 4.56 8.31
CA ASP A 100 15.31 3.59 9.18
C ASP A 100 15.09 2.28 8.40
N GLN A 101 15.63 1.16 8.91
CA GLN A 101 15.64 -0.14 8.22
C GLN A 101 14.25 -0.77 8.08
N ASP A 102 13.29 -0.32 8.88
CA ASP A 102 11.93 -0.85 8.85
C ASP A 102 11.07 -0.14 7.80
N TYR A 103 11.64 0.80 7.03
CA TYR A 103 10.89 1.60 6.07
C TYR A 103 11.37 1.46 4.63
N TRP A 104 10.43 1.67 3.71
CA TRP A 104 10.67 1.74 2.29
C TRP A 104 9.76 2.81 1.68
N THR A 105 10.33 3.78 0.98
CA THR A 105 9.55 4.78 0.24
C THR A 105 9.55 4.48 -1.25
N PHE A 106 8.38 4.53 -1.89
CA PHE A 106 8.18 4.27 -3.32
C PHE A 106 7.68 5.54 -4.02
N PHE A 107 8.11 5.78 -5.27
CA PHE A 107 7.85 7.03 -5.98
C PHE A 107 7.23 6.80 -7.37
N TRP A 108 6.17 7.55 -7.68
CA TRP A 108 5.48 7.57 -8.98
C TRP A 108 5.78 8.83 -9.80
N LYS A 109 6.36 9.84 -9.16
CA LYS A 109 6.76 11.12 -9.77
C LYS A 109 8.26 11.32 -9.61
#